data_AF-A0A9D7Y8N4-F1
#
_entry.id   AF-A0A9D7Y8N4-F1
#
_cell.length_a   1.000
_cell.length_b   1.000
_cell.length_c   1.000
_cell.angle_alpha   90.00
_cell.angle_beta   90.00
_cell.angle_gamma   90.00
#
_symmetry.space_group_name_H-M   'P 1'
#
loop_
_entity.id
_entity.type
_entity.pdbx_description
1 polymer ?
#
loop_
_entity_poly.entity_id
_entity_poly.type
_entity_poly.pdbx_seq_one_letter_code
_entity_poly.pdbx_strand_id
1 'polypeptide(L)'
;MNTQITPSPKDTITEQVAINITTNWRDYIGKIEPDDKYIRAFNIPMSDIQNLADFSKCPSVRAYLAMETPGDISTLKIILVPVDADNKDVLSIPVGQAGAEDEQSSIYDFTNPCPKICDVDSPLFQNP
;
A
#
# COMPACT_ATOMS: atom_id res chain seq x y z
N MET A 1 25.50 10.75 28.26
CA MET A 1 25.28 9.51 27.49
C MET A 1 25.22 9.92 26.03
N ASN A 2 26.12 9.39 25.19
CA ASN A 2 26.17 9.71 23.77
C ASN A 2 25.02 9.00 23.05
N THR A 3 23.98 9.74 22.67
CA THR A 3 23.02 9.27 21.67
C THR A 3 23.70 9.29 20.31
N GLN A 4 24.12 8.12 19.85
CA GLN A 4 24.45 7.89 18.45
C GLN A 4 23.20 8.19 17.61
N ILE A 5 23.22 9.31 16.88
CA ILE A 5 22.19 9.63 15.90
C ILE A 5 22.54 8.84 14.65
N THR A 6 21.95 7.66 14.49
CA THR A 6 21.94 6.98 13.19
C THR A 6 21.12 7.84 12.23
N PRO A 7 21.62 8.15 11.02
CA PRO A 7 20.82 8.86 10.03
C PRO A 7 19.60 8.00 9.69
N SER A 8 18.42 8.48 10.08
CA SER A 8 17.16 7.88 9.65
C SER A 8 17.11 7.85 8.12
N PRO A 9 16.55 6.82 7.49
CA PRO A 9 16.32 6.85 6.05
C PRO A 9 15.62 8.16 5.69
N LYS A 10 16.12 8.82 4.65
CA LYS A 10 15.51 10.03 4.10
C LYS A 10 14.02 9.70 3.92
N ASP A 11 13.15 10.46 4.60
CA ASP A 11 11.68 10.35 4.53
C ASP A 11 10.95 9.43 5.55
N THR A 12 11.60 8.92 6.60
CA THR A 12 10.87 8.26 7.71
C THR A 12 10.19 9.26 8.67
N ILE A 13 9.05 8.87 9.25
CA ILE A 13 8.38 9.59 10.36
C ILE A 13 8.59 8.88 11.71
N THR A 14 8.33 9.58 12.82
CA THR A 14 8.37 8.96 14.15
C THR A 14 7.14 8.10 14.41
N GLU A 15 7.24 7.15 15.33
CA GLU A 15 6.13 6.31 15.78
C GLU A 15 4.92 7.13 16.24
N GLN A 16 5.14 8.18 17.05
CA GLN A 16 4.06 9.05 17.52
C GLN A 16 3.34 9.78 16.37
N VAL A 17 4.08 10.23 15.36
CA VAL A 17 3.47 10.86 14.17
C VAL A 17 2.63 9.82 13.41
N ALA A 18 3.14 8.60 13.25
CA ALA A 18 2.40 7.50 12.62
C ALA A 18 1.12 7.13 13.39
N ILE A 19 1.18 7.05 14.72
CA ILE A 19 0.01 6.84 15.58
C ILE A 19 -1.03 7.96 15.33
N ASN A 20 -0.60 9.22 15.39
CA ASN A 20 -1.53 10.36 15.26
C ASN A 20 -2.25 10.37 13.90
N ILE A 21 -1.53 10.19 12.79
CA ILE A 21 -2.15 10.24 11.45
C ILE A 21 -3.04 9.02 11.17
N THR A 22 -2.71 7.85 11.72
CA THR A 22 -3.56 6.66 11.59
C THR A 22 -4.81 6.78 12.47
N THR A 23 -4.72 7.35 13.67
CA THR A 23 -5.88 7.68 14.52
C THR A 23 -6.82 8.63 13.81
N ASN A 24 -6.30 9.70 13.18
CA ASN A 24 -7.14 10.64 12.42
C ASN A 24 -7.97 9.95 11.31
N TRP A 25 -7.37 8.98 10.61
CA TRP A 25 -8.09 8.16 9.63
C TRP A 25 -9.21 7.35 10.28
N ARG A 26 -8.91 6.63 11.37
CA ARG A 26 -9.90 5.81 12.11
C ARG A 26 -11.06 6.66 12.65
N ASP A 27 -10.76 7.84 13.20
CA ASP A 27 -11.75 8.79 13.70
C ASP A 27 -12.63 9.37 12.60
N TYR A 28 -12.08 9.59 11.41
CA TYR A 28 -12.84 10.06 10.26
C TYR A 28 -13.76 8.97 9.74
N ILE A 29 -13.21 7.78 9.49
CA ILE A 29 -13.95 6.71 8.84
C ILE A 29 -14.98 6.08 9.78
N GLY A 30 -14.73 6.02 11.09
CA GLY A 30 -15.70 5.57 12.08
C GLY A 30 -16.97 6.45 12.16
N LYS A 31 -16.92 7.70 11.67
CA LYS A 31 -18.11 8.56 11.54
C LYS A 31 -18.95 8.22 10.30
N ILE A 32 -18.35 7.58 9.30
CA ILE A 32 -18.98 7.19 8.04
C ILE A 32 -19.45 5.74 8.12
N GLU A 33 -18.63 4.87 8.71
CA GLU A 33 -18.79 3.41 8.82
C GLU A 33 -18.66 3.00 10.30
N PRO A 34 -19.75 3.10 11.08
CA PRO A 34 -19.71 2.93 12.55
C PRO A 34 -19.42 1.50 13.01
N ASP A 35 -19.58 0.52 12.12
CA ASP A 35 -19.51 -0.91 12.44
C ASP A 35 -18.06 -1.43 12.63
N ASP A 36 -17.05 -0.55 12.61
CA ASP A 36 -15.61 -0.90 12.73
C ASP A 36 -15.12 -1.94 11.71
N LYS A 37 -15.85 -2.07 10.59
CA LYS A 37 -15.55 -2.98 9.46
C LYS A 37 -14.56 -2.39 8.46
N TYR A 38 -14.14 -1.14 8.67
CA TYR A 38 -13.26 -0.45 7.74
C TYR A 38 -11.82 -0.97 7.85
N ILE A 39 -11.12 -0.96 6.72
CA ILE A 39 -9.75 -1.44 6.65
C ILE A 39 -8.80 -0.41 7.27
N ARG A 40 -7.92 -0.89 8.16
CA ARG A 40 -6.95 -0.05 8.89
C ARG A 40 -5.56 -0.03 8.24
N ALA A 41 -5.18 -1.14 7.61
CA ALA A 41 -3.89 -1.29 6.95
C ALA A 41 -3.95 -2.41 5.91
N PHE A 42 -2.86 -2.51 5.16
CA PHE A 42 -2.65 -3.49 4.12
C PHE A 42 -1.30 -4.15 4.30
N ASN A 43 -1.28 -5.48 4.38
CA ASN A 43 -0.02 -6.22 4.35
C ASN A 43 0.39 -6.41 2.88
N ILE A 44 1.57 -5.90 2.52
CA ILE A 44 2.19 -6.12 1.22
C ILE A 44 3.42 -7.01 1.45
N PRO A 45 3.44 -8.25 0.91
CA PRO A 45 4.61 -9.10 0.95
C PRO A 45 5.86 -8.41 0.38
N MET A 46 7.02 -8.62 1.00
CA MET A 46 8.28 -8.03 0.50
C MET A 46 8.64 -8.52 -0.91
N SER A 47 8.29 -9.76 -1.26
CA SER A 47 8.44 -10.30 -2.62
C SER A 47 7.74 -9.46 -3.66
N ASP A 48 6.61 -8.85 -3.30
CA ASP A 48 5.80 -8.07 -4.22
C ASP A 48 6.41 -6.69 -4.44
N ILE A 49 6.98 -6.10 -3.39
CA ILE A 49 7.80 -4.88 -3.49
C ILE A 49 9.03 -5.14 -4.37
N GLN A 50 9.66 -6.31 -4.26
CA GLN A 50 10.80 -6.70 -5.10
C GLN A 50 10.38 -6.85 -6.57
N ASN A 51 9.27 -7.53 -6.85
CA ASN A 51 8.74 -7.66 -8.21
C ASN A 51 8.37 -6.30 -8.83
N LEU A 52 7.84 -5.36 -8.03
CA LEU A 52 7.62 -3.97 -8.46
C LEU A 52 8.91 -3.22 -8.74
N ALA A 53 9.98 -3.48 -7.99
CA ALA A 53 11.29 -2.87 -8.19
C ALA A 53 12.00 -3.37 -9.48
N ASP A 54 11.66 -4.57 -9.96
CA ASP A 54 12.22 -5.13 -11.20
C ASP A 54 11.79 -4.39 -12.46
N PHE A 55 10.78 -3.50 -12.37
CA PHE A 55 10.46 -2.52 -13.41
C PHE A 55 11.51 -1.39 -13.41
N SER A 56 12.75 -1.73 -13.77
CA SER A 56 13.94 -0.85 -13.75
C SER A 56 13.81 0.52 -14.45
N LYS A 57 12.75 0.73 -15.25
CA LYS A 57 12.46 2.00 -15.94
C LYS A 57 11.41 2.87 -15.22
N CYS A 58 10.75 2.36 -14.20
CA CYS A 58 9.69 3.06 -13.47
C CYS A 58 10.27 3.69 -12.19
N PRO A 59 10.39 5.02 -12.10
CA PRO A 59 10.97 5.68 -10.92
C PRO A 59 10.13 5.58 -9.65
N SER A 60 8.84 5.22 -9.75
CA SER A 60 7.96 5.12 -8.58
C SER A 60 6.78 4.18 -8.82
N VAL A 61 6.01 3.94 -7.76
CA VAL A 61 4.76 3.18 -7.79
C VAL A 61 3.66 4.08 -7.24
N ARG A 62 2.48 4.05 -7.87
CA ARG A 62 1.29 4.72 -7.38
C ARG A 62 0.36 3.70 -6.72
N ALA A 63 -0.18 4.07 -5.56
CA ALA A 63 -1.20 3.29 -4.87
C ALA A 63 -2.58 3.90 -5.09
N TYR A 64 -3.52 3.09 -5.57
CA TYR A 64 -4.93 3.44 -5.71
C TYR A 64 -5.74 2.73 -4.64
N LEU A 65 -6.65 3.47 -4.00
CA LEU A 65 -7.69 2.87 -3.17
C LEU A 65 -8.82 2.39 -4.09
N ALA A 66 -9.18 1.11 -3.97
CA ALA A 66 -10.23 0.48 -4.76
C ALA A 66 -11.21 -0.26 -3.85
N MET A 67 -12.43 -0.50 -4.32
CA MET A 67 -13.41 -1.34 -3.65
C MET A 67 -13.92 -2.39 -4.62
N GLU A 68 -13.95 -3.65 -4.20
CA GLU A 68 -14.47 -4.75 -5.03
C GLU A 68 -16.00 -4.70 -5.11
N THR A 69 -16.66 -4.33 -4.01
CA THR A 69 -18.12 -4.15 -3.95
C THR A 69 -18.46 -2.67 -3.72
N PRO A 70 -19.21 -2.02 -4.62
CA PRO A 70 -19.59 -0.62 -4.47
C PRO A 70 -20.32 -0.36 -3.15
N GLY A 71 -19.78 0.57 -2.34
CA GLY A 71 -20.37 0.97 -1.06
C GLY A 71 -20.07 0.04 0.10
N ASP A 72 -19.31 -1.03 -0.08
CA ASP A 72 -18.86 -1.90 1.01
C ASP A 72 -17.37 -1.67 1.30
N ILE A 73 -17.10 -0.86 2.32
CA ILE A 73 -15.74 -0.51 2.73
C ILE A 73 -14.91 -1.71 3.21
N SER A 74 -15.55 -2.80 3.62
CA SER A 74 -14.83 -4.01 4.04
C SER A 74 -14.13 -4.70 2.87
N THR A 75 -14.51 -4.32 1.64
CA THR A 75 -13.89 -4.77 0.39
C THR A 75 -12.86 -3.79 -0.16
N LEU A 76 -12.41 -2.82 0.65
CA LEU A 76 -11.34 -1.90 0.28
C LEU A 76 -10.04 -2.68 0.01
N LYS A 77 -9.40 -2.38 -1.12
CA LYS A 77 -8.12 -2.93 -1.56
C LYS A 77 -7.18 -1.81 -1.98
N ILE A 78 -5.90 -2.12 -2.10
CA ILE A 78 -4.93 -1.26 -2.77
C ILE A 78 -4.49 -1.88 -4.09
N ILE A 79 -4.44 -1.06 -5.11
CA ILE A 79 -3.87 -1.44 -6.40
C ILE A 79 -2.58 -0.66 -6.57
N LEU A 80 -1.48 -1.36 -6.79
CA LEU A 80 -0.17 -0.74 -7.03
C LEU A 80 0.15 -0.79 -8.52
N VAL A 81 0.55 0.36 -9.05
CA VAL A 81 0.83 0.56 -10.48
C VAL A 81 2.19 1.23 -10.65
N PRO A 82 3.12 0.65 -11.42
CA PRO A 82 4.38 1.32 -11.76
C PRO A 82 4.13 2.61 -12.53
N VAL A 83 4.93 3.64 -12.24
CA VAL A 83 4.84 4.97 -12.87
C VAL A 83 6.11 5.21 -13.66
N ASP A 84 6.00 5.62 -14.91
CA ASP A 84 7.12 5.92 -15.81
C ASP A 84 7.79 7.28 -15.51
N ALA A 85 8.84 7.60 -16.25
CA ALA A 85 9.60 8.84 -16.10
C ALA A 85 8.79 10.12 -16.46
N ASP A 86 7.70 9.99 -17.22
CA ASP A 86 6.78 11.07 -17.57
C ASP A 86 5.62 11.18 -16.55
N ASN A 87 5.70 10.47 -15.42
CA ASN A 87 4.69 10.39 -14.37
C ASN A 87 3.35 9.78 -14.83
N LYS A 88 3.39 8.88 -15.82
CA LYS A 88 2.22 8.14 -16.33
C LYS A 88 2.22 6.71 -15.80
N ASP A 89 1.01 6.18 -15.64
CA ASP A 89 0.82 4.80 -15.22
C ASP A 89 1.19 3.83 -16.33
N VAL A 90 2.02 2.86 -15.99
CA VAL A 90 2.34 1.73 -16.86
C VAL A 90 1.33 0.64 -16.55
N LEU A 91 0.37 0.44 -17.46
CA LEU A 91 -0.74 -0.53 -17.31
C LEU A 91 -0.45 -1.89 -17.96
N SER A 92 0.45 -1.91 -18.93
CA SER A 92 0.93 -3.12 -19.59
C SER A 92 2.46 -3.10 -19.73
N ILE A 93 3.05 -4.29 -19.65
CA ILE A 93 4.46 -4.51 -19.99
C ILE A 93 4.57 -5.51 -21.15
N PRO A 94 5.47 -5.24 -22.12
CA PRO A 94 5.77 -6.21 -23.16
C PRO A 94 6.43 -7.44 -22.54
N VAL A 95 5.87 -8.63 -22.77
CA VAL A 95 6.51 -9.88 -22.37
C VAL A 95 7.57 -10.23 -23.43
N GLY A 96 8.83 -10.23 -23.02
CA GLY A 96 9.94 -10.62 -23.88
C GLY A 96 9.98 -12.13 -24.11
N GLN A 97 9.20 -12.65 -25.06
CA GLN A 97 9.63 -13.78 -25.88
C GLN A 97 9.50 -13.38 -27.36
N ALA A 98 10.60 -13.52 -28.11
CA ALA A 98 10.63 -13.24 -29.53
C ALA A 98 9.54 -14.06 -30.24
N GLY A 99 8.45 -13.38 -30.64
CA GLY A 99 7.39 -13.95 -31.45
C GLY A 99 6.02 -14.14 -30.79
N ALA A 100 5.79 -13.68 -29.55
CA ALA A 100 4.45 -13.66 -28.95
C ALA A 100 4.06 -12.23 -28.52
N GLU A 101 3.03 -11.68 -29.15
CA GLU A 101 2.41 -10.39 -28.80
C GLU A 101 1.48 -10.53 -27.58
N ASP A 102 1.96 -11.13 -26.50
CA ASP A 102 1.18 -11.22 -25.27
C ASP A 102 1.53 -10.05 -24.34
N GLU A 103 0.61 -9.09 -24.22
CA GLU A 103 0.69 -8.00 -23.23
C GLU A 103 0.32 -8.54 -21.84
N GLN A 104 1.21 -8.38 -20.86
CA GLN A 104 0.92 -8.74 -19.46
C GLN A 104 0.59 -7.47 -18.67
N SER A 105 -0.46 -7.55 -17.85
CA SER A 105 -0.81 -6.49 -16.89
C SER A 105 0.35 -6.25 -15.92
N SER A 106 0.74 -4.99 -15.76
CA SER A 106 1.65 -4.52 -14.70
C SER A 106 0.92 -4.02 -13.45
N ILE A 107 -0.41 -4.17 -13.43
CA ILE A 107 -1.27 -3.80 -12.31
C ILE A 107 -1.28 -4.96 -11.33
N TYR A 108 -0.86 -4.69 -10.09
CA TYR A 108 -0.92 -5.68 -9.02
C TYR A 108 -2.15 -5.44 -8.15
N ASP A 109 -3.03 -6.44 -8.09
CA ASP A 109 -4.09 -6.52 -7.08
C ASP A 109 -3.49 -7.11 -5.81
N PHE A 110 -3.09 -6.22 -4.90
CA PHE A 110 -2.70 -6.64 -3.56
C PHE A 110 -3.94 -6.53 -2.67
N THR A 111 -4.24 -7.56 -1.89
CA THR A 111 -4.16 -7.48 -0.43
C THR A 111 -4.85 -8.62 0.29
N ASN A 112 -4.24 -8.97 1.41
CA ASN A 112 -4.91 -9.56 2.55
C ASN A 112 -5.26 -8.42 3.52
N PRO A 113 -6.50 -7.91 3.52
CA PRO A 113 -6.89 -6.79 4.37
C PRO A 113 -6.82 -7.15 5.87
N CYS A 114 -6.38 -6.21 6.71
CA CYS A 114 -6.53 -6.33 8.16
C CYS A 114 -8.02 -6.30 8.53
N PRO A 115 -8.52 -7.11 9.49
CA PRO A 115 -7.81 -7.66 10.64
C PRO A 115 -7.28 -9.09 10.52
N LYS A 116 -7.54 -9.82 9.42
CA LYS A 116 -7.30 -11.28 9.41
C LYS A 116 -5.81 -11.68 9.44
N ILE A 117 -4.91 -10.83 8.95
CA ILE A 117 -3.49 -11.15 8.70
C ILE A 117 -2.52 -10.13 9.31
N CYS A 118 -3.04 -9.08 9.93
CA CYS A 118 -2.22 -8.01 10.48
C CYS A 118 -1.94 -8.24 11.97
N ASP A 119 -0.81 -7.71 12.41
CA ASP A 119 -0.44 -7.65 13.81
C ASP A 119 -1.45 -6.75 14.56
N VAL A 120 -2.42 -7.39 15.20
CA VAL A 120 -3.44 -6.68 15.95
C VAL A 120 -2.87 -6.02 17.20
N ASP A 121 -1.70 -6.42 17.69
CA ASP A 121 -1.08 -5.83 18.88
C ASP A 121 -0.29 -4.56 18.55
N SER A 122 -0.16 -4.22 17.27
CA SER A 122 0.53 -3.01 16.82
C SER A 122 -0.13 -1.73 17.38
N PRO A 123 0.64 -0.77 17.92
CA PRO A 123 0.13 0.55 18.33
C PRO A 123 -0.51 1.36 17.19
N LEU A 124 -0.20 1.01 15.94
CA LEU A 124 -0.79 1.62 14.75
C LEU A 124 -2.15 0.98 14.39
N PHE A 125 -2.40 -0.24 14.88
CA PHE A 125 -3.62 -0.99 14.65
C PHE A 125 -4.65 -0.75 15.77
N GLN A 126 -4.19 -0.70 17.02
CA GLN A 126 -5.03 -0.48 18.19
C GLN A 126 -5.52 0.97 18.28
N ASN A 127 -6.70 1.14 18.85
CA ASN A 127 -7.12 2.46 19.33
C ASN A 127 -6.48 2.71 20.71
N PRO A 128 -5.96 3.91 21.00
CA PRO A 128 -5.94 4.38 22.38
C PRO A 128 -7.36 4.61 22.92
#